data_AF-A0A3M0HU95-F1
#
_entry.id   AF-A0A3M0HU95-F1
#
_cell.length_a   1.000
_cell.length_b   1.000
_cell.length_c   1.000
_cell.angle_alpha   90.00
_cell.angle_beta   90.00
_cell.angle_gamma   90.00
#
_symmetry.space_group_name_H-M   'P 1'
#
loop_
_entity.id
_entity.type
_entity.pdbx_description
1 polymer ?
#
loop_
_entity_poly.entity_id
_entity_poly.type
_entity_poly.pdbx_seq_one_letter_code
_entity_poly.pdbx_strand_id
1 'polypeptide(L)'
;MSMPFWRRRNQEPEPVRSRFQGLARGAEGVAPIGDPVTILTNALTEAQEEAARWKRHADAYDAERSEAAQLSHHYRNQLERAERDRDGAYRERAQLLAWLTALHPSTAVITASSDVDEDGWQLLYLVAGGWRMSWHIAPCDVPLFKHVTVVEPTDPRVQWDRHGAVVRAAPESRSAPGARRARR
;
A
#
# COMPACT_ATOMS: atom_id res chain seq x y z
N MET A 1 9.41 -10.13 -10.35
CA MET A 1 9.53 -10.74 -9.01
C MET A 1 8.25 -11.51 -8.73
N SER A 2 8.27 -12.83 -8.96
CA SER A 2 7.13 -13.70 -8.68
C SER A 2 7.08 -14.03 -7.20
N MET A 3 5.96 -13.73 -6.55
CA MET A 3 5.58 -14.38 -5.29
C MET A 3 4.43 -15.35 -5.56
N PRO A 4 4.67 -16.67 -5.57
CA PRO A 4 3.61 -17.64 -5.37
C PRO A 4 3.63 -18.05 -3.89
N PHE A 5 3.12 -17.21 -2.99
CA PHE A 5 2.89 -17.59 -1.59
C PHE A 5 1.41 -17.92 -1.39
N TRP A 6 0.97 -19.02 -1.99
CA TRP A 6 -0.17 -19.75 -1.44
C TRP A 6 0.32 -20.48 -0.18
N ARG A 7 0.56 -19.74 0.92
CA ARG A 7 0.63 -20.35 2.25
C ARG A 7 -0.71 -21.04 2.44
N ARG A 8 -0.69 -22.36 2.70
CA ARG A 8 -1.86 -23.09 3.20
C ARG A 8 -2.47 -22.20 4.28
N ARG A 9 -3.69 -21.69 4.05
CA ARG A 9 -4.48 -21.13 5.15
C ARG A 9 -4.46 -22.19 6.23
N ASN A 10 -4.04 -21.83 7.43
CA ASN A 10 -4.25 -22.64 8.62
C ASN A 10 -5.74 -22.99 8.62
N GLN A 11 -6.08 -24.16 8.09
CA GLN A 11 -7.39 -24.73 8.31
C GLN A 11 -7.44 -24.89 9.81
N GLU A 12 -8.35 -24.17 10.46
CA GLU A 12 -8.73 -24.50 11.81
C GLU A 12 -8.95 -26.02 11.80
N PRO A 13 -8.20 -26.79 12.59
CA PRO A 13 -8.43 -28.22 12.69
C PRO A 13 -9.91 -28.40 13.00
N GLU A 14 -10.62 -29.10 12.11
CA GLU A 14 -12.02 -29.47 12.29
C GLU A 14 -12.22 -29.88 13.76
N PRO A 15 -13.21 -29.34 14.48
CA PRO A 15 -13.45 -29.73 15.85
C PRO A 15 -13.65 -31.25 15.87
N VAL A 16 -12.65 -31.96 16.40
CA VAL A 16 -12.68 -33.42 16.43
C VAL A 16 -13.83 -33.79 17.35
N ARG A 17 -14.87 -34.39 16.76
CA ARG A 17 -15.99 -34.95 17.52
C ARG A 17 -15.40 -35.91 18.54
N SER A 18 -15.56 -35.57 19.82
CA SER A 18 -15.02 -36.35 20.92
C SER A 18 -15.51 -37.79 20.81
N ARG A 19 -14.60 -38.72 20.51
CA ARG A 19 -14.88 -40.17 20.51
C ARG A 19 -15.30 -40.66 21.89
N PHE A 20 -15.06 -39.86 22.94
CA PHE A 20 -15.56 -40.07 24.30
C PHE A 20 -17.08 -39.95 24.43
N GLN A 21 -17.81 -39.46 23.41
CA GLN A 21 -19.27 -39.62 23.38
C GLN A 21 -19.70 -41.10 23.46
N GLY A 22 -18.87 -42.04 22.96
CA GLY A 22 -19.15 -43.48 23.06
C GLY A 22 -18.83 -44.10 24.43
N LEU A 23 -17.98 -43.47 25.25
CA LEU A 23 -17.66 -43.96 26.58
C LEU A 23 -18.67 -43.47 27.64
N ALA A 24 -19.27 -42.28 27.43
CA ALA A 24 -20.29 -41.74 28.32
C ALA A 24 -21.72 -42.25 28.00
N ARG A 25 -21.97 -42.72 26.77
CA ARG A 25 -23.25 -43.31 26.37
C ARG A 25 -23.03 -44.79 26.10
N GLY A 26 -23.31 -45.63 27.10
CA GLY A 26 -23.58 -47.04 26.89
C GLY A 26 -24.82 -47.17 26.00
N ALA A 27 -24.62 -47.03 24.69
CA ALA A 27 -25.61 -47.41 23.72
C ALA A 27 -25.66 -48.94 23.75
N GLU A 28 -26.74 -49.47 24.34
CA GLU A 28 -27.13 -50.88 24.29
C GLU A 28 -26.38 -51.86 25.22
N GLY A 29 -26.14 -51.54 26.50
CA GLY A 29 -25.97 -52.58 27.55
C GLY A 29 -24.87 -53.65 27.38
N VAL A 30 -24.03 -53.56 26.36
CA VAL A 30 -22.90 -54.47 26.09
C VAL A 30 -21.68 -53.86 26.77
N ALA A 31 -21.13 -54.59 27.74
CA ALA A 31 -19.87 -54.22 28.39
C ALA A 31 -18.77 -54.11 27.32
N PRO A 32 -17.87 -53.12 27.41
CA PRO A 32 -16.77 -52.99 26.48
C PRO A 32 -16.00 -54.32 26.42
N ILE A 33 -15.88 -54.89 25.22
CA ILE A 33 -15.10 -56.11 25.01
C ILE A 33 -13.62 -55.72 25.10
N GLY A 34 -13.03 -55.87 26.28
CA GLY A 34 -11.62 -55.57 26.55
C GLY A 34 -11.31 -55.36 28.02
N ASP A 35 -10.04 -55.52 28.41
CA ASP A 35 -9.58 -55.19 29.76
C ASP A 35 -9.68 -53.66 30.02
N PRO A 36 -10.40 -53.21 31.06
CA PRO A 36 -10.63 -51.79 31.33
C PRO A 36 -9.33 -51.00 31.58
N VAL A 37 -8.29 -51.63 32.13
CA VAL A 37 -6.98 -50.96 32.35
C VAL A 37 -6.33 -50.64 31.01
N THR A 38 -6.38 -51.56 30.07
CA THR A 38 -5.89 -51.37 28.71
C THR A 38 -6.65 -50.26 27.97
N ILE A 39 -7.99 -50.21 28.11
CA ILE A 39 -8.82 -49.16 27.49
C ILE A 39 -8.44 -47.77 28.03
N LEU A 40 -8.30 -47.61 29.35
CA LEU A 40 -7.93 -46.35 29.97
C LEU A 40 -6.51 -45.91 29.63
N THR A 41 -5.58 -46.85 29.54
CA THR A 41 -4.17 -46.55 29.17
C THR A 41 -4.08 -46.05 27.73
N ASN A 42 -4.83 -46.67 26.82
CA ASN A 42 -4.90 -46.22 25.43
C ASN A 42 -5.53 -44.83 25.33
N ALA A 43 -6.65 -44.59 26.03
CA ALA A 43 -7.31 -43.29 26.03
C ALA A 43 -6.41 -42.17 26.60
N LEU A 44 -5.64 -42.47 27.66
CA LEU A 44 -4.68 -41.51 28.22
C LEU A 44 -3.55 -41.21 27.22
N THR A 45 -3.04 -42.24 26.55
CA THR A 45 -1.98 -42.08 25.53
C THR A 45 -2.49 -41.23 24.36
N GLU A 46 -3.68 -41.52 23.84
CA GLU A 46 -4.32 -40.72 22.78
C GLU A 46 -4.51 -39.25 23.21
N ALA A 47 -4.97 -39.02 24.45
CA ALA A 47 -5.14 -37.66 24.98
C ALA A 47 -3.79 -36.92 25.13
N GLN A 48 -2.73 -37.61 25.54
CA GLN A 48 -1.39 -37.04 25.64
C GLN A 48 -0.81 -36.68 24.26
N GLU A 49 -0.97 -37.57 23.28
CA GLU A 49 -0.55 -37.32 21.89
C GLU A 49 -1.31 -36.15 21.27
N GLU A 50 -2.62 -36.07 21.54
CA GLU A 50 -3.46 -34.96 21.13
C GLU A 50 -3.02 -33.64 21.75
N ALA A 51 -2.81 -33.60 23.08
CA ALA A 51 -2.31 -32.40 23.74
C ALA A 51 -0.96 -31.96 23.17
N ALA A 52 -0.05 -32.90 22.89
CA ALA A 52 1.23 -32.61 22.27
C ALA A 52 1.08 -32.05 20.84
N ARG A 53 0.12 -32.56 20.06
CA ARG A 53 -0.22 -32.03 18.72
C ARG A 53 -0.75 -30.60 18.81
N TRP A 54 -1.71 -30.34 19.70
CA TRP A 54 -2.26 -29.00 19.89
C TRP A 54 -1.21 -27.99 20.36
N LYS A 55 -0.32 -28.41 21.27
CA LYS A 55 0.79 -27.57 21.70
C LYS A 55 1.69 -27.18 20.52
N ARG A 56 2.08 -28.13 19.67
CA ARG A 56 2.87 -27.84 18.47
C ARG A 56 2.17 -26.86 17.52
N HIS A 57 0.85 -26.96 17.38
CA HIS A 57 0.06 -26.01 16.58
C HIS A 57 0.03 -24.62 17.20
N ALA A 58 -0.16 -24.52 18.52
CA ALA A 58 -0.12 -23.25 19.23
C ALA A 58 1.26 -22.57 19.08
N ASP A 59 2.33 -23.33 19.32
CA ASP A 59 3.71 -22.84 19.17
C ASP A 59 3.99 -22.38 17.73
N ALA A 60 3.52 -23.13 16.72
CA ALA A 60 3.65 -22.75 15.32
C ALA A 60 2.87 -21.47 14.99
N TYR A 61 1.64 -21.34 15.49
CA TYR A 61 0.83 -20.14 15.30
C TYR A 61 1.47 -18.90 15.96
N ASP A 62 1.98 -19.04 17.17
CA ASP A 62 2.66 -17.95 17.87
C ASP A 62 3.95 -17.52 17.15
N ALA A 63 4.68 -18.46 16.58
CA ALA A 63 5.84 -18.17 15.74
C ALA A 63 5.44 -17.41 14.46
N GLU A 64 4.41 -17.86 13.74
CA GLU A 64 3.90 -17.17 12.54
C GLU A 64 3.38 -15.77 12.86
N ARG A 65 2.65 -15.62 13.96
CA ARG A 65 2.14 -14.32 14.43
C ARG A 65 3.29 -13.37 14.76
N SER A 66 4.33 -13.87 15.43
CA SER A 66 5.52 -13.08 15.77
C SER A 66 6.29 -12.64 14.53
N GLU A 67 6.47 -13.55 13.55
CA GLU A 67 7.07 -13.24 12.25
C GLU A 67 6.27 -12.15 11.51
N ALA A 68 4.94 -12.30 11.43
CA ALA A 68 4.07 -11.32 10.79
C ALA A 68 4.13 -9.94 11.46
N ALA A 69 4.19 -9.90 12.80
CA ALA A 69 4.32 -8.66 13.55
C ALA A 69 5.67 -7.97 13.27
N GLN A 70 6.77 -8.74 13.23
CA GLN A 70 8.10 -8.22 12.90
C GLN A 70 8.15 -7.66 11.48
N LEU A 71 7.58 -8.37 10.50
CA LEU A 71 7.51 -7.91 9.11
C LEU A 71 6.68 -6.63 8.99
N SER A 72 5.53 -6.54 9.66
CA SER A 72 4.71 -5.33 9.66
C SER A 72 5.46 -4.13 10.24
N HIS A 73 6.16 -4.32 11.37
CA HIS A 73 6.98 -3.28 11.96
C HIS A 73 8.13 -2.86 11.04
N HIS A 74 8.78 -3.82 10.39
CA HIS A 74 9.85 -3.56 9.43
C HIS A 74 9.37 -2.68 8.26
N TYR A 75 8.26 -3.03 7.61
CA TYR A 75 7.72 -2.23 6.50
C TYR A 75 7.25 -0.84 6.94
N ARG A 76 6.65 -0.72 8.13
CA ARG A 76 6.31 0.60 8.69
C ARG A 76 7.53 1.48 8.84
N ASN A 77 8.60 0.95 9.43
CA ASN A 77 9.84 1.70 9.61
C ASN A 77 10.48 2.09 8.26
N GLN A 78 10.39 1.22 7.24
CA GLN A 78 10.86 1.56 5.89
C GLN A 78 10.04 2.70 5.29
N LEU A 79 8.71 2.64 5.40
CA LEU A 79 7.82 3.67 4.87
C LEU A 79 8.10 5.01 5.54
N GLU A 80 8.20 5.05 6.87
CA GLU A 80 8.51 6.28 7.59
C GLU A 80 9.88 6.87 7.20
N ARG A 81 10.88 6.02 6.92
CA ARG A 81 12.19 6.50 6.44
C ARG A 81 12.06 7.09 5.04
N ALA A 82 11.39 6.38 4.13
CA ALA A 82 11.17 6.86 2.77
C ALA A 82 10.38 8.18 2.74
N GLU A 83 9.37 8.33 3.60
CA GLU A 83 8.62 9.58 3.76
C GLU A 83 9.50 10.71 4.26
N ARG A 84 10.33 10.48 5.30
CA ARG A 84 11.27 11.49 5.80
C ARG A 84 12.31 11.90 4.76
N ASP A 85 12.88 10.93 4.04
CA ASP A 85 13.88 11.18 2.99
C ASP A 85 13.27 11.98 1.84
N ARG A 86 12.05 11.61 1.42
CA ARG A 86 11.28 12.34 0.42
C ARG A 86 11.04 13.78 0.88
N ASP A 87 10.46 13.97 2.06
CA ASP A 87 10.11 15.29 2.58
C ASP A 87 11.36 16.17 2.76
N GLY A 88 12.49 15.58 3.17
CA GLY A 88 13.80 16.24 3.20
C GLY A 88 14.24 16.73 1.82
N ALA A 89 14.16 15.87 0.79
CA ALA A 89 14.49 16.26 -0.57
C ALA A 89 13.58 17.36 -1.13
N TYR A 90 12.28 17.35 -0.81
CA TYR A 90 11.36 18.43 -1.18
C TYR A 90 11.74 19.75 -0.49
N ARG A 91 12.13 19.71 0.78
CA ARG A 91 12.58 20.90 1.52
C ARG A 91 13.88 21.47 0.97
N GLU A 92 14.86 20.63 0.65
CA GLU A 92 16.11 21.05 0.01
C GLU A 92 15.84 21.71 -1.35
N ARG A 93 14.98 21.09 -2.16
CA ARG A 93 14.51 21.68 -3.44
C ARG A 93 13.87 23.04 -3.22
N ALA A 94 12.98 23.18 -2.23
CA ALA A 94 12.34 24.46 -1.92
C ALA A 94 13.35 25.54 -1.51
N GLN A 95 14.39 25.20 -0.74
CA GLN A 95 15.48 26.12 -0.39
C GLN A 95 16.28 26.56 -1.62
N LEU A 96 16.62 25.64 -2.50
CA LEU A 96 17.31 25.96 -3.76
C LEU A 96 16.46 26.87 -4.66
N LEU A 97 15.16 26.59 -4.77
CA LEU A 97 14.23 27.44 -5.50
C LEU A 97 14.09 28.84 -4.86
N ALA A 98 14.06 28.92 -3.53
CA ALA A 98 14.04 30.21 -2.83
C ALA A 98 15.31 31.02 -3.10
N TRP A 99 16.47 30.37 -3.14
CA TRP A 99 17.73 31.01 -3.52
C TRP A 99 17.73 31.47 -4.98
N LEU A 100 17.27 30.62 -5.91
CA LEU A 100 17.18 30.98 -7.33
C LEU A 100 16.23 32.16 -7.57
N THR A 101 15.09 32.21 -6.89
CA THR A 101 14.15 33.33 -7.02
C THR A 101 14.72 34.62 -6.44
N ALA A 102 15.57 34.55 -5.41
CA ALA A 102 16.28 35.71 -4.89
C ALA A 102 17.31 36.27 -5.89
N LEU A 103 17.89 35.44 -6.76
CA LEU A 103 18.77 35.88 -7.85
C LEU A 103 18.01 36.46 -9.04
N HIS A 104 16.71 36.16 -9.16
CA HIS A 104 15.85 36.56 -10.27
C HIS A 104 14.57 37.27 -9.81
N PRO A 105 14.67 38.36 -9.02
CA PRO A 105 13.51 38.98 -8.37
C PRO A 105 12.51 39.59 -9.35
N SER A 106 12.95 39.98 -10.56
CA SER A 106 12.09 40.57 -11.59
C SER A 106 11.26 39.55 -12.38
N THR A 107 11.63 38.27 -12.34
CA THR A 107 11.00 37.21 -13.15
C THR A 107 10.37 36.09 -12.33
N ALA A 108 10.57 36.08 -11.01
CA ALA A 108 9.93 35.14 -10.09
C ALA A 108 8.57 35.66 -9.61
N VAL A 109 7.52 34.85 -9.73
CA VAL A 109 6.19 35.14 -9.19
C VAL A 109 5.56 33.88 -8.59
N ILE A 110 4.66 34.06 -7.63
CA ILE A 110 3.91 32.95 -7.02
C ILE A 110 2.41 33.21 -7.14
N THR A 111 1.64 32.16 -7.40
CA THR A 111 0.17 32.17 -7.40
C THR A 111 -0.36 31.02 -6.53
N ALA A 112 -1.62 31.07 -6.13
CA ALA A 112 -2.31 29.90 -5.60
C ALA A 112 -2.35 28.78 -6.66
N SER A 113 -2.15 27.53 -6.24
CA SER A 113 -2.30 26.36 -7.10
C SER A 113 -3.78 26.06 -7.31
N SER A 114 -4.24 25.97 -8.55
CA SER A 114 -5.63 25.61 -8.88
C SER A 114 -5.81 24.13 -9.23
N ASP A 115 -4.72 23.39 -9.30
CA ASP A 115 -4.65 22.00 -9.76
C ASP A 115 -4.47 20.98 -8.62
N VAL A 116 -4.31 21.47 -7.38
CA VAL A 116 -4.20 20.66 -6.17
C VAL A 116 -5.40 20.98 -5.30
N ASP A 117 -6.22 19.97 -4.99
CA ASP A 117 -7.45 20.12 -4.18
C ASP A 117 -7.17 20.38 -2.68
N GLU A 118 -5.92 20.57 -2.29
CA GLU A 118 -5.50 20.87 -0.92
C GLU A 118 -5.21 22.36 -0.75
N ASP A 119 -5.82 22.95 0.28
CA ASP A 119 -5.63 24.36 0.60
C ASP A 119 -4.16 24.70 0.92
N GLY A 120 -3.72 25.85 0.43
CA GLY A 120 -2.43 26.44 0.77
C GLY A 120 -1.25 26.04 -0.12
N TRP A 121 -1.45 25.12 -1.07
CA TRP A 121 -0.46 24.87 -2.11
C TRP A 121 -0.33 26.08 -3.05
N GLN A 122 0.92 26.40 -3.40
CA GLN A 122 1.24 27.52 -4.27
C GLN A 122 2.06 27.05 -5.45
N LEU A 123 2.00 27.79 -6.56
CA LEU A 123 2.75 27.51 -7.77
C LEU A 123 3.76 28.64 -7.99
N LEU A 124 5.04 28.29 -7.97
CA LEU A 124 6.13 29.19 -8.32
C LEU A 124 6.31 29.20 -9.84
N TYR A 125 6.44 30.38 -10.43
CA TYR A 125 6.86 30.58 -11.80
C TYR A 125 8.18 31.36 -11.81
N LEU A 126 9.13 30.91 -12.62
CA LEU A 126 10.42 31.56 -12.80
C LEU A 126 10.80 31.58 -14.28
N VAL A 127 11.29 32.72 -14.74
CA VAL A 127 11.97 32.83 -16.05
C VAL A 127 13.45 33.09 -15.82
N ALA A 128 14.30 32.16 -16.27
CA ALA A 128 15.75 32.25 -16.19
C ALA A 128 16.40 31.77 -17.48
N GLY A 129 17.35 32.54 -18.02
CA GLY A 129 18.02 32.18 -19.28
C GLY A 129 17.08 32.05 -20.50
N GLY A 130 15.93 32.72 -20.48
CA GLY A 130 14.89 32.62 -21.52
C GLY A 130 13.94 31.44 -21.37
N TRP A 131 14.14 30.56 -20.38
CA TRP A 131 13.29 29.40 -20.11
C TRP A 131 12.30 29.70 -19.01
N ARG A 132 11.03 29.33 -19.22
CA ARG A 132 9.98 29.38 -18.20
C ARG A 132 9.91 28.03 -17.50
N MET A 133 9.81 28.06 -16.18
CA MET A 133 9.75 26.88 -15.34
C MET A 133 8.77 27.12 -14.19
N SER A 134 8.18 26.04 -13.69
CA SER A 134 7.16 26.09 -12.65
C SER A 134 7.23 24.90 -11.70
N TRP A 135 6.96 25.15 -10.43
CA TRP A 135 7.01 24.15 -9.36
C TRP A 135 5.95 24.38 -8.30
N HIS A 136 5.32 23.30 -7.84
CA HIS A 136 4.48 23.31 -6.65
C HIS A 136 5.32 23.53 -5.39
N ILE A 137 4.84 24.42 -4.54
CA ILE A 137 5.40 24.79 -3.25
C ILE A 137 4.43 24.32 -2.17
N ALA A 138 4.92 23.47 -1.27
CA ALA A 138 4.15 22.98 -0.15
C ALA A 138 3.83 24.13 0.83
N PRO A 139 2.67 24.08 1.52
CA PRO A 139 2.28 25.12 2.48
C PRO A 139 3.35 25.46 3.53
N CYS A 140 4.11 24.46 4.00
CA CYS A 140 5.17 24.62 4.99
C CYS A 140 6.43 25.34 4.47
N ASP A 141 6.60 25.39 3.15
CA ASP A 141 7.74 26.00 2.46
C ASP A 141 7.44 27.42 1.96
N VAL A 142 6.16 27.82 1.88
CA VAL A 142 5.72 29.17 1.50
C VAL A 142 6.50 30.30 2.22
N PRO A 143 6.80 30.20 3.54
CA PRO A 143 7.58 31.23 4.22
C PRO A 143 8.99 31.49 3.67
N LEU A 144 9.57 30.56 2.89
CA LEU A 144 10.87 30.74 2.23
C LEU A 144 10.81 31.74 1.07
N PHE A 145 9.62 32.01 0.53
CA PHE A 145 9.41 32.83 -0.67
C PHE A 145 8.78 34.19 -0.38
N LYS A 146 8.88 34.69 0.85
CA LYS A 146 8.32 35.99 1.25
C LYS A 146 8.82 37.18 0.42
N HIS A 147 9.98 37.05 -0.23
CA HIS A 147 10.55 38.05 -1.12
C HIS A 147 9.98 38.00 -2.54
N VAL A 148 9.24 36.95 -2.89
CA VAL A 148 8.69 36.76 -4.23
C VAL A 148 7.30 37.42 -4.30
N THR A 149 7.01 38.06 -5.44
CA THR A 149 5.73 38.74 -5.63
C THR A 149 4.61 37.72 -5.79
N VAL A 150 3.57 37.83 -4.97
CA VAL A 150 2.34 37.06 -5.13
C VAL A 150 1.44 37.75 -6.14
N VAL A 151 0.93 36.99 -7.09
CA VAL A 151 0.12 37.48 -8.22
C VAL A 151 -1.15 36.64 -8.36
N GLU A 152 -2.14 37.23 -9.04
CA GLU A 152 -3.38 36.52 -9.38
C GLU A 152 -3.13 35.43 -10.44
N PRO A 153 -3.92 34.34 -10.45
CA PRO A 153 -3.80 33.27 -11.46
C PRO A 153 -3.94 33.74 -12.91
N THR A 154 -4.55 34.89 -13.13
CA THR A 154 -4.76 35.50 -14.45
C THR A 154 -3.58 36.36 -14.94
N ASP A 155 -2.54 36.54 -14.13
CA ASP A 155 -1.35 37.32 -14.49
C ASP A 155 -0.64 36.67 -15.71
N PRO A 156 -0.25 37.43 -16.74
CA PRO A 156 0.41 36.87 -17.93
C PRO A 156 1.74 36.16 -17.63
N ARG A 157 2.37 36.44 -16.48
CA ARG A 157 3.58 35.74 -16.01
C ARG A 157 3.28 34.32 -15.51
N VAL A 158 2.03 34.06 -15.12
CA VAL A 158 1.51 32.78 -14.59
C VAL A 158 1.03 31.85 -15.72
N GLN A 159 1.33 32.19 -16.97
CA GLN A 159 0.93 31.35 -18.09
C GLN A 159 1.82 30.10 -18.20
N TRP A 160 1.24 28.94 -17.93
CA TRP A 160 1.86 27.63 -18.17
C TRP A 160 2.10 27.44 -19.67
N ASP A 161 3.34 27.13 -20.06
CA ASP A 161 3.75 26.98 -21.47
C ASP A 161 3.31 25.65 -22.12
N ARG A 162 2.56 24.81 -21.39
CA ARG A 162 2.04 23.50 -21.86
C ARG A 162 3.12 22.65 -22.52
N HIS A 163 4.34 22.62 -21.97
CA HIS A 163 5.29 21.61 -22.38
C HIS A 163 4.86 20.21 -21.87
N GLY A 164 4.21 19.44 -22.75
CA GLY A 164 4.41 17.99 -22.80
C GLY A 164 3.32 17.04 -22.31
N ALA A 165 2.03 17.36 -22.42
CA ALA A 165 1.04 16.29 -22.60
C ALA A 165 0.74 16.17 -24.09
N VAL A 166 1.64 15.52 -24.85
CA VAL A 166 1.22 14.89 -26.10
C VAL A 166 0.19 13.86 -25.67
N VAL A 167 -1.08 14.23 -25.78
CA VAL A 167 -2.20 13.30 -25.79
C VAL A 167 -1.84 12.31 -26.89
N ARG A 168 -1.40 11.12 -26.52
CA ARG A 168 -1.32 10.00 -27.45
C ARG A 168 -2.76 9.73 -27.85
N ALA A 169 -3.17 10.30 -28.98
CA ALA A 169 -4.45 10.00 -29.60
C ALA A 169 -4.56 8.47 -29.65
N ALA A 170 -5.63 7.94 -29.05
CA ALA A 170 -5.96 6.54 -29.16
C ALA A 170 -6.02 6.18 -30.66
N PRO A 171 -5.50 5.02 -31.07
CA PRO A 171 -5.58 4.63 -32.47
C PRO A 171 -7.05 4.51 -32.88
N GLU A 172 -7.42 5.31 -33.87
CA GLU A 172 -8.69 5.20 -34.59
C GLU A 172 -8.97 3.73 -34.92
N SER A 173 -10.13 3.27 -34.46
CA SER A 173 -10.71 2.01 -34.88
C SER A 173 -10.87 2.04 -36.41
N ARG A 174 -9.97 1.35 -37.12
CA ARG A 174 -10.15 1.02 -38.54
C ARG A 174 -11.47 0.28 -38.70
N SER A 175 -12.44 0.96 -39.30
CA SER A 175 -13.64 0.38 -39.87
C SER A 175 -13.28 -0.77 -40.80
N ALA A 176 -13.81 -1.97 -40.50
CA ALA A 176 -13.72 -3.13 -41.38
C ALA A 176 -14.57 -2.91 -42.65
N PRO A 177 -14.06 -3.21 -43.87
CA PRO A 177 -14.83 -3.03 -45.08
C PRO A 177 -15.76 -4.23 -45.35
N GLY A 178 -17.06 -3.91 -45.45
CA GLY A 178 -17.97 -4.42 -46.49
C GLY A 178 -18.10 -5.92 -46.73
N ALA A 179 -18.99 -6.59 -46.00
CA ALA A 179 -19.63 -7.81 -46.48
C ALA A 179 -20.81 -7.45 -47.42
N ARG A 180 -20.56 -7.39 -48.73
CA ARG A 180 -21.63 -7.39 -49.75
C ARG A 180 -21.98 -8.83 -50.14
N ARG A 181 -23.28 -9.05 -50.22
CA ARG A 181 -24.02 -10.26 -50.60
C ARG A 181 -23.68 -10.83 -51.99
N ALA A 182 -23.63 -12.16 -52.02
CA ALA A 182 -24.34 -13.12 -52.89
C ALA A 182 -24.36 -12.99 -54.42
N ARG A 183 -23.96 -14.10 -55.07
CA ARG A 183 -24.46 -14.79 -56.30
C ARG A 183 -23.35 -15.80 -56.65
N ARG A 184 -23.55 -17.10 -56.81
CA ARG A 184 -24.66 -17.93 -57.31
C ARG A 184 -24.72 -19.25 -56.54
#